data_AF-A0A957RDT9-F1
#
_entry.id   AF-A0A957RDT9-F1
#
_cell.length_a   1.000
_cell.length_b   1.000
_cell.length_c   1.000
_cell.angle_alpha   90.00
_cell.angle_beta   90.00
_cell.angle_gamma   90.00
#
_symmetry.space_group_name_H-M   'P 1'
#
loop_
_entity.id
_entity.type
_entity.pdbx_description
1 polymer ?
#
loop_
_entity_poly.entity_id
_entity_poly.type
_entity_poly.pdbx_seq_one_letter_code
_entity_poly.pdbx_strand_id
1 'polypeptide(L)'
;ELEVLDPKKVFAFHLDDLEDTCKEAITDYTRLYPGIGVIPLDEICRRMSAIGYDDTCSIELFQPAYWELDPLEVARNCRESALKVLSPHFSIE
;
A
#
# COMPACT_ATOMS: atom_id res chain seq x y z
N GLU A 1 8.12 9.29 -13.02
CA GLU A 1 8.16 8.00 -13.77
C GLU A 1 6.78 7.36 -13.82
N LEU A 2 5.99 7.38 -12.74
CA LEU A 2 4.60 6.90 -12.77
C LEU A 2 3.72 7.66 -13.78
N GLU A 3 3.98 8.97 -13.99
CA GLU A 3 3.15 9.83 -14.85
C GLU A 3 3.16 9.47 -16.33
N VAL A 4 4.12 8.66 -16.78
CA VAL A 4 4.25 8.23 -18.18
C VAL A 4 3.74 6.80 -18.41
N LEU A 5 3.25 6.12 -17.37
CA LEU A 5 2.70 4.79 -17.49
C LEU A 5 1.33 4.83 -18.17
N ASP A 6 1.06 3.82 -18.99
CA ASP A 6 -0.28 3.53 -19.48
C ASP A 6 -1.02 2.76 -18.37
N PRO A 7 -2.06 3.33 -17.73
CA PRO A 7 -2.74 2.67 -16.60
C PRO A 7 -3.30 1.30 -16.99
N LYS A 8 -3.64 1.07 -18.27
CA LYS A 8 -4.16 -0.21 -18.76
C LYS A 8 -3.13 -1.33 -18.81
N LYS A 9 -1.86 -1.02 -18.56
CA LYS A 9 -0.76 -1.99 -18.46
C LYS A 9 -0.34 -2.26 -17.02
N VAL A 10 -0.96 -1.59 -16.05
CA VAL A 10 -0.77 -1.88 -14.63
C VAL A 10 -1.84 -2.89 -14.22
N PHE A 11 -1.48 -4.17 -14.15
CA PHE A 11 -2.43 -5.24 -13.86
C PHE A 11 -2.64 -5.51 -12.37
N ALA A 12 -1.73 -5.02 -11.53
CA ALA A 12 -1.82 -5.18 -10.09
C ALA A 12 -1.17 -3.97 -9.42
N PHE A 13 -1.84 -3.44 -8.42
CA PHE A 13 -1.29 -2.45 -7.50
C PHE A 13 -1.30 -3.05 -6.10
N HIS A 14 -0.11 -3.31 -5.55
CA HIS A 14 0.04 -3.76 -4.17
C HIS A 14 0.36 -2.59 -3.26
N LEU A 15 -0.29 -2.53 -2.11
CA LEU A 15 -0.15 -1.49 -1.11
C LEU A 15 0.39 -2.07 0.20
N ASP A 16 1.52 -1.52 0.62
CA ASP A 16 2.15 -1.72 1.91
C ASP A 16 2.84 -0.43 2.32
N ASP A 17 3.45 -0.43 3.51
CA ASP A 17 4.39 0.61 3.91
C ASP A 17 5.66 -0.05 4.43
N LEU A 18 6.63 0.73 4.90
CA LEU A 18 7.94 0.23 5.29
C LEU A 18 8.46 0.85 6.57
N GLU A 19 9.12 0.05 7.40
CA GLU A 19 9.93 0.54 8.51
C GLU A 19 11.01 1.54 8.03
N ASP A 20 11.32 2.54 8.88
CA ASP A 20 12.42 3.47 8.64
C ASP A 20 13.77 2.81 8.95
N THR A 21 14.25 2.00 8.00
CA THR A 21 15.51 1.28 8.09
C THR A 21 16.44 1.61 6.94
N CYS A 22 17.72 1.27 7.06
CA CYS A 22 18.66 1.45 5.95
C CYS A 22 18.28 0.57 4.76
N LYS A 23 18.59 1.03 3.55
CA LYS A 23 18.19 0.36 2.31
C LYS A 23 18.65 -1.10 2.25
N GLU A 24 19.81 -1.39 2.81
CA GLU A 24 20.41 -2.73 2.85
C GLU A 24 19.68 -3.69 3.80
N ALA A 25 18.89 -3.17 4.74
CA ALA A 25 18.11 -3.94 5.71
C ALA A 25 16.64 -4.10 5.31
N ILE A 26 16.22 -3.51 4.19
CA ILE A 26 14.85 -3.65 3.67
C ILE A 26 14.62 -5.10 3.24
N THR A 27 13.60 -5.72 3.83
CA THR A 27 13.10 -7.05 3.46
C THR A 27 11.57 -7.06 3.48
N ASP A 28 10.93 -8.11 2.95
CA ASP A 28 9.47 -8.24 3.05
C ASP A 28 8.96 -8.24 4.50
N TYR A 29 9.79 -8.68 5.44
CA TYR A 29 9.47 -8.66 6.87
C TYR A 29 9.41 -7.25 7.47
N THR A 30 10.00 -6.26 6.80
CA THR A 30 9.95 -4.85 7.24
C THR A 30 8.73 -4.09 6.71
N ARG A 31 7.79 -4.79 6.04
CA ARG A 31 6.55 -4.19 5.54
C ARG A 31 5.58 -3.90 6.70
N LEU A 32 4.98 -2.72 6.68
CA LEU A 32 4.01 -2.27 7.69
C LEU A 32 2.64 -2.04 7.06
N TYR A 33 1.61 -1.88 7.90
CA TYR A 33 0.31 -1.39 7.43
C TYR A 33 0.46 -0.09 6.62
N PRO A 34 -0.34 0.13 5.56
CA PRO A 34 -0.28 1.36 4.78
C PRO A 34 -0.42 2.64 5.63
N GLY A 35 0.52 3.56 5.50
CA GLY A 35 0.45 4.89 6.11
C GLY A 35 1.04 5.01 7.51
N ILE A 36 1.73 3.99 8.02
CA ILE A 36 2.47 4.06 9.29
C ILE A 36 3.99 3.96 9.13
N GLY A 37 4.49 3.92 7.89
CA GLY A 37 5.91 3.81 7.56
C GLY A 37 6.43 5.04 6.84
N VAL A 38 7.47 4.84 6.02
CA VAL A 38 8.21 5.90 5.33
C VAL A 38 7.97 5.99 3.83
N ILE A 39 7.15 5.11 3.25
CA ILE A 39 6.86 5.18 1.81
C ILE A 39 6.01 6.43 1.54
N PRO A 40 6.31 7.23 0.48
CA PRO A 40 5.52 8.41 0.13
C PRO A 40 4.19 8.02 -0.55
N LEU A 41 3.32 7.31 0.18
CA LEU A 41 2.09 6.71 -0.35
C LEU A 41 1.10 7.74 -0.89
N ASP A 42 0.99 8.91 -0.26
CA ASP A 42 0.14 10.00 -0.74
C ASP A 42 0.53 10.42 -2.17
N GLU A 43 1.82 10.62 -2.41
CA GLU A 43 2.34 11.04 -3.71
C GLU A 43 2.21 9.93 -4.76
N ILE A 44 2.42 8.67 -4.38
CA ILE A 44 2.23 7.52 -5.26
C ILE A 44 0.75 7.40 -5.67
N CYS A 45 -0.16 7.42 -4.69
CA CYS A 45 -1.61 7.31 -4.94
C CYS A 45 -2.12 8.47 -5.79
N ARG A 46 -1.67 9.70 -5.51
CA ARG A 46 -1.99 10.89 -6.30
C ARG A 46 -1.57 10.73 -7.77
N ARG A 47 -0.36 10.22 -8.02
CA ARG A 47 0.15 10.01 -9.39
C ARG A 47 -0.58 8.87 -10.10
N MET A 48 -0.86 7.77 -9.41
CA MET A 48 -1.63 6.65 -9.96
C MET A 48 -3.07 7.07 -10.34
N SER A 49 -3.73 7.84 -9.47
CA SER A 49 -5.03 8.44 -9.77
C SER A 49 -4.96 9.41 -10.96
N ALA A 50 -3.92 10.27 -11.01
CA ALA A 50 -3.73 11.23 -12.09
C ALA A 50 -3.51 10.60 -13.47
N ILE A 51 -2.91 9.41 -13.56
CA ILE A 51 -2.80 8.67 -14.83
C ILE A 51 -4.09 7.93 -15.20
N GLY A 52 -5.11 7.95 -14.34
CA GLY A 52 -6.39 7.29 -14.58
C GLY A 52 -6.40 5.80 -14.24
N TYR A 53 -5.58 5.36 -13.28
CA TYR A 53 -5.69 4.00 -12.75
C TYR A 53 -6.97 3.85 -11.92
N ASP A 54 -7.81 2.87 -12.26
CA ASP A 54 -9.13 2.64 -11.66
C ASP A 54 -9.43 1.16 -11.36
N ASP A 55 -8.38 0.32 -11.30
CA ASP A 55 -8.48 -1.11 -11.05
C ASP A 55 -8.10 -1.47 -9.60
N THR A 56 -8.03 -2.78 -9.32
CA THR A 56 -7.87 -3.36 -7.99
C THR A 56 -6.56 -3.02 -7.28
N CYS A 57 -6.66 -2.70 -5.98
CA CYS A 57 -5.54 -2.54 -5.08
C CYS A 57 -5.56 -3.64 -4.00
N SER A 58 -4.46 -4.37 -3.85
CA SER A 58 -4.31 -5.47 -2.88
C SER A 58 -3.34 -5.07 -1.77
N ILE A 59 -3.63 -5.44 -0.53
CA ILE A 59 -2.73 -5.19 0.61
C ILE A 59 -1.84 -6.42 0.77
N GLU A 60 -0.52 -6.24 0.77
CA GLU A 60 0.45 -7.35 0.79
C GLU A 60 1.49 -7.16 1.88
N LEU A 61 1.43 -7.97 2.94
CA LEU A 61 2.30 -7.83 4.12
C LEU A 61 2.94 -9.17 4.49
N PHE A 62 4.17 -9.10 5.02
CA PHE A 62 4.91 -10.28 5.49
C PHE A 62 5.53 -10.11 6.88
N GLN A 63 5.18 -9.05 7.62
CA GLN A 63 5.75 -8.77 8.95
C GLN A 63 5.42 -9.89 9.96
N PRO A 64 6.44 -10.59 10.52
CA PRO A 64 6.23 -11.70 11.44
C PRO A 64 5.39 -11.35 12.67
N ALA A 65 5.47 -10.12 13.17
CA ALA A 65 4.66 -9.68 14.31
C ALA A 65 3.14 -9.80 14.04
N TYR A 66 2.70 -9.69 12.79
CA TYR A 66 1.28 -9.84 12.45
C TYR A 66 0.81 -11.29 12.41
N TRP A 67 1.72 -12.28 12.33
CA TRP A 67 1.36 -13.71 12.35
C TRP A 67 0.88 -14.19 13.71
N GLU A 68 1.30 -13.50 14.78
CA GLU A 68 0.92 -13.78 16.16
C GLU A 68 -0.43 -13.14 16.55
N LEU A 69 -1.02 -12.32 15.66
CA LEU A 69 -2.29 -11.64 15.90
C LEU A 69 -3.48 -12.44 15.35
N ASP A 70 -4.68 -12.11 15.81
CA ASP A 70 -5.91 -12.68 15.24
C ASP A 70 -6.05 -12.30 13.75
N PRO A 71 -6.24 -13.26 12.83
CA PRO A 71 -6.30 -12.97 11.40
C PRO A 71 -7.41 -11.99 10.99
N LEU A 72 -8.55 -12.00 11.69
CA LEU A 72 -9.66 -11.09 11.40
C LEU A 72 -9.34 -9.67 11.89
N GLU A 73 -8.64 -9.54 13.01
CA GLU A 73 -8.09 -8.25 13.47
C GLU A 73 -7.09 -7.68 12.46
N VAL A 74 -6.14 -8.49 11.98
CA VAL A 74 -5.18 -8.09 10.95
C VAL A 74 -5.90 -7.62 9.69
N ALA A 75 -6.89 -8.38 9.20
CA ALA A 75 -7.66 -8.01 8.02
C ALA A 75 -8.43 -6.68 8.19
N ARG A 76 -8.99 -6.43 9.37
CA ARG A 76 -9.67 -5.15 9.69
C ARG A 76 -8.69 -3.98 9.70
N ASN A 77 -7.54 -4.15 10.36
CA ASN A 77 -6.49 -3.13 10.44
C ASN A 77 -5.92 -2.82 9.06
N CYS A 78 -5.67 -3.83 8.23
CA CYS A 78 -5.31 -3.68 6.81
C CYS A 78 -6.34 -2.81 6.07
N ARG A 79 -7.62 -3.17 6.14
CA ARG A 79 -8.66 -2.43 5.42
C ARG A 79 -8.75 -0.98 5.91
N GLU A 80 -8.73 -0.75 7.22
CA GLU A 80 -8.85 0.59 7.78
C GLU A 80 -7.67 1.49 7.37
N SER A 81 -6.44 0.97 7.47
CA SER A 81 -5.23 1.69 7.08
C SER A 81 -5.20 2.00 5.59
N ALA A 82 -5.50 1.02 4.73
CA ALA A 82 -5.57 1.23 3.29
C ALA A 82 -6.63 2.27 2.90
N LEU A 83 -7.82 2.26 3.52
CA LEU A 83 -8.86 3.25 3.23
C LEU A 83 -8.41 4.68 3.56
N LYS A 84 -7.69 4.88 4.68
CA LYS A 84 -7.14 6.19 5.04
C LYS A 84 -6.17 6.71 3.97
N VAL A 85 -5.36 5.83 3.39
CA VAL A 85 -4.38 6.18 2.33
C VAL A 85 -5.05 6.38 0.98
N LEU A 86 -5.99 5.53 0.60
CA LEU A 86 -6.55 5.49 -0.76
C LEU A 86 -7.72 6.44 -0.97
N SER A 87 -8.60 6.64 0.03
CA SER A 87 -9.82 7.43 -0.12
C SER A 87 -9.65 8.91 -0.50
N PRO A 88 -8.52 9.59 -0.22
CA PRO A 88 -8.28 10.93 -0.74
C PRO A 88 -8.05 10.97 -2.27
N HIS A 89 -7.64 9.86 -2.88
CA HIS A 89 -7.17 9.80 -4.27
C HIS A 89 -8.08 8.97 -5.19
N PHE A 90 -8.81 8.01 -4.62
CA PHE A 90 -9.68 7.08 -5.35
C PHE A 90 -11.09 7.05 -4.75
N SER A 91 -12.09 6.82 -5.59
CA SER A 91 -13.44 6.46 -5.13
C SER A 91 -13.45 4.97 -4.79
N ILE A 92 -13.80 4.63 -3.55
CA ILE A 92 -13.75 3.25 -3.03
C ILE A 92 -15.17 2.85 -2.64
N GLU A 93 -15.64 1.72 -3.15
CA GLU A 93 -16.94 1.13 -2.83
C GLU A 93 -16.93 0.29 -1.54
#